data_AF-A0A947JYY2-F1
#
_entry.id   AF-A0A947JYY2-F1
#
_cell.length_a   1.000
_cell.length_b   1.000
_cell.length_c   1.000
_cell.angle_alpha   90.00
_cell.angle_beta   90.00
_cell.angle_gamma   90.00
#
_symmetry.space_group_name_H-M   'P 1'
#
loop_
_entity.id
_entity.type
_entity.pdbx_description
1 polymer ?
#
loop_
_entity_poly.entity_id
_entity_poly.type
_entity_poly.pdbx_seq_one_letter_code
_entity_poly.pdbx_strand_id
1 'polypeptide(L)'
;PAAPGAGPEQVAETGELMVQARREFYDPDTMPSRYVVSSDAFARRGQYEDAANFLRNAVAENPRDDEAWVALGNVLVEHAEGQLSAAALFAYARAEELAEDNPAPGYFVGLAMLRQGEFAQGRRMWADILAEAPADAPWRPVVADRLERLDLLLSGGGIPPATR
;
A
#
# COMPACT_ATOMS: atom_id res chain seq x y z
N PRO A 1 -28.63 -0.26 11.53
CA PRO A 1 -27.48 -0.05 12.45
C PRO A 1 -26.18 0.11 11.63
N ALA A 2 -25.67 1.33 11.53
CA ALA A 2 -24.34 1.58 10.98
C ALA A 2 -23.29 1.07 11.98
N ALA A 3 -22.23 0.41 11.49
CA ALA A 3 -21.11 0.00 12.33
C ALA A 3 -20.45 1.23 12.99
N PRO A 4 -19.86 1.12 14.19
CA PRO A 4 -19.08 2.21 14.75
C PRO A 4 -17.87 2.46 13.82
N GLY A 5 -17.67 3.70 13.38
CA GLY A 5 -16.44 4.10 12.71
C GLY A 5 -15.23 3.82 13.59
N ALA A 6 -14.08 3.56 12.96
CA ALA A 6 -12.82 3.29 13.67
C ALA A 6 -12.47 4.42 14.66
N GLY A 7 -12.00 4.05 15.85
CA GLY A 7 -11.59 5.03 16.87
C GLY A 7 -10.33 5.81 16.44
N PRO A 8 -10.06 6.98 17.04
CA PRO A 8 -8.92 7.83 16.66
C PRO A 8 -7.55 7.12 16.68
N GLU A 9 -7.34 6.23 17.65
CA GLU A 9 -6.12 5.41 17.77
C GLU A 9 -5.98 4.43 16.60
N GLN A 10 -7.09 3.78 16.22
CA GLN A 10 -7.14 2.81 15.13
C GLN A 10 -6.93 3.48 13.76
N VAL A 11 -7.41 4.70 13.60
CA VAL A 11 -7.16 5.54 12.42
C VAL A 11 -5.67 5.90 12.32
N ALA A 12 -5.07 6.33 13.43
CA ALA A 12 -3.65 6.69 13.45
C ALA A 12 -2.74 5.48 13.15
N GLU A 13 -3.07 4.33 13.73
CA GLU A 13 -2.38 3.07 13.46
C GLU A 13 -2.51 2.66 11.99
N THR A 14 -3.72 2.72 11.42
CA THR A 14 -3.95 2.40 10.00
C THR A 14 -3.14 3.29 9.08
N GLY A 15 -3.18 4.61 9.30
CA GLY A 15 -2.42 5.57 8.52
C GLY A 15 -0.91 5.38 8.64
N GLU A 16 -0.40 5.07 9.83
CA GLU A 16 1.03 4.81 10.05
C GLU A 16 1.49 3.52 9.38
N LEU A 17 0.74 2.42 9.55
CA LEU A 17 1.06 1.13 8.92
C LEU A 17 1.06 1.23 7.39
N MET A 18 0.12 1.99 6.81
CA MET A 18 0.08 2.26 5.38
C MET A 18 1.34 3.00 4.90
N VAL A 19 1.80 4.01 5.63
CA VAL A 19 3.00 4.79 5.29
C VAL A 19 4.26 3.92 5.42
N GLN A 20 4.40 3.19 6.52
CA GLN A 20 5.53 2.27 6.74
C GLN A 20 5.61 1.20 5.66
N ALA A 21 4.48 0.52 5.37
CA ALA A 21 4.43 -0.50 4.34
C ALA A 21 4.80 0.04 2.96
N ARG A 22 4.47 1.30 2.65
CA ARG A 22 4.86 1.92 1.37
C ARG A 22 6.36 2.14 1.33
N ARG A 23 6.94 2.71 2.38
CA ARG A 23 8.37 3.07 2.46
C ARG A 23 9.31 1.87 2.34
N GLU A 24 8.88 0.66 2.72
CA GLU A 24 9.67 -0.56 2.55
C GLU A 24 9.96 -0.92 1.08
N PHE A 25 9.24 -0.34 0.12
CA PHE A 25 9.46 -0.54 -1.31
C PHE A 25 10.32 0.55 -1.97
N TYR A 26 10.80 1.53 -1.20
CA TYR A 26 11.61 2.64 -1.70
C TYR A 26 12.93 2.71 -0.94
N ASP A 27 13.93 3.35 -1.56
CA ASP A 27 15.22 3.58 -0.94
C ASP A 27 15.06 4.38 0.37
N PRO A 28 15.49 3.84 1.52
CA PRO A 28 15.37 4.51 2.82
C PRO A 28 16.15 5.83 2.90
N ASP A 29 17.22 5.97 2.11
CA ASP A 29 18.04 7.19 2.07
C ASP A 29 17.45 8.28 1.16
N THR A 30 16.50 7.90 0.29
CA THR A 30 15.79 8.81 -0.59
C THR A 30 14.49 9.29 0.06
N MET A 31 14.41 10.59 0.35
CA MET A 31 13.23 11.20 0.93
C MET A 31 12.09 11.35 -0.08
N PRO A 32 10.82 11.04 0.30
CA PRO A 32 9.67 11.34 -0.54
C PRO A 32 9.57 12.84 -0.83
N SER A 33 8.84 13.18 -1.89
CA SER A 33 8.55 14.59 -2.18
C SER A 33 7.80 15.27 -1.01
N ARG A 34 7.95 16.60 -0.90
CA ARG A 34 7.29 17.39 0.17
C ARG A 34 5.79 17.17 0.24
N TYR A 35 5.16 16.89 -0.90
CA TYR A 35 3.74 16.59 -1.00
C TYR A 35 3.39 15.22 -0.42
N VAL A 36 4.20 14.19 -0.70
CA VAL A 36 4.03 12.86 -0.11
C VAL A 36 4.20 12.93 1.41
N VAL A 37 5.24 13.63 1.90
CA VAL A 37 5.45 13.84 3.34
C VAL A 37 4.26 14.55 4.00
N SER A 38 3.73 15.60 3.37
CA SER A 38 2.55 16.32 3.87
C SER A 38 1.32 15.41 3.90
N SER A 39 1.09 14.68 2.81
CA SER A 39 -0.01 13.73 2.69
C SER A 39 0.03 12.66 3.79
N ASP A 40 1.20 12.09 4.07
CA ASP A 40 1.36 11.08 5.12
C ASP A 40 0.96 11.61 6.50
N ALA A 41 1.23 12.89 6.78
CA ALA A 41 0.80 13.54 8.03
C ALA A 41 -0.73 13.64 8.16
N PHE A 42 -1.44 13.89 7.05
CA PHE A 42 -2.91 13.90 7.01
C PHE A 42 -3.49 12.48 7.05
N ALA A 43 -2.87 11.53 6.34
CA ALA A 43 -3.30 10.12 6.34
C ALA A 43 -3.23 9.48 7.74
N ARG A 44 -2.16 9.78 8.52
CA ARG A 44 -2.05 9.40 9.94
C ARG A 44 -3.16 9.96 10.84
N ARG A 45 -3.96 10.91 10.36
CA ARG A 45 -5.10 11.50 11.08
C ARG A 45 -6.44 11.07 10.48
N GLY A 46 -6.43 10.15 9.51
CA GLY A 46 -7.62 9.74 8.76
C GLY A 46 -8.16 10.80 7.81
N GLN A 47 -7.41 11.87 7.58
CA GLN A 47 -7.82 12.98 6.71
C GLN A 47 -7.47 12.64 5.26
N TYR A 48 -8.06 11.56 4.75
CA TYR A 48 -7.69 10.99 3.45
C TYR A 48 -8.03 11.90 2.26
N GLU A 49 -9.07 12.72 2.37
CA GLU A 49 -9.39 13.72 1.34
C GLU A 49 -8.28 14.79 1.21
N ASP A 50 -7.83 15.35 2.34
CA ASP A 50 -6.73 16.32 2.38
C ASP A 50 -5.43 15.69 1.87
N ALA A 51 -5.13 14.47 2.32
CA ALA A 51 -3.98 13.70 1.86
C ALA A 51 -4.00 13.51 0.32
N ALA A 52 -5.15 13.14 -0.25
CA ALA A 52 -5.30 13.00 -1.70
C ALA A 52 -5.08 14.34 -2.43
N ASN A 53 -5.47 15.47 -1.86
CA ASN A 53 -5.22 16.78 -2.45
C ASN A 53 -3.73 17.13 -2.51
N PHE A 54 -2.95 16.82 -1.46
CA PHE A 54 -1.49 16.97 -1.51
C PHE A 54 -0.88 16.08 -2.59
N LEU A 55 -1.33 14.83 -2.71
CA LEU A 55 -0.81 13.87 -3.69
C LEU A 55 -1.18 14.22 -5.12
N ARG A 56 -2.36 14.80 -5.38
CA ARG A 56 -2.70 15.37 -6.68
C ARG A 56 -1.74 16.49 -7.08
N ASN A 57 -1.33 17.32 -6.12
CA ASN A 57 -0.30 18.33 -6.38
C ASN A 57 1.08 17.69 -6.62
N ALA A 58 1.42 16.59 -5.91
CA ALA A 58 2.66 15.84 -6.12
C ALA A 58 2.78 15.35 -7.57
N VAL A 59 1.75 14.63 -8.05
CA VAL A 59 1.75 14.05 -9.39
C VAL A 59 1.54 15.10 -10.49
N ALA A 60 1.02 16.28 -10.17
CA ALA A 60 0.99 17.41 -11.08
C ALA A 60 2.35 18.11 -11.19
N GLU A 61 3.09 18.23 -10.08
CA GLU A 61 4.44 18.82 -10.07
C GLU A 61 5.48 17.88 -10.70
N ASN A 62 5.43 16.59 -10.36
CA ASN A 62 6.25 15.55 -10.96
C ASN A 62 5.39 14.35 -11.38
N PRO A 63 4.92 14.30 -12.64
CA PRO A 63 4.13 13.18 -13.15
C PRO A 63 4.87 11.84 -13.23
N ARG A 64 6.20 11.84 -13.01
CA ARG A 64 7.06 10.65 -13.02
C ARG A 64 7.42 10.16 -11.60
N ASP A 65 6.86 10.76 -10.56
CA ASP A 65 7.03 10.31 -9.16
C ASP A 65 6.12 9.09 -8.92
N ASP A 66 6.68 7.89 -9.06
CA ASP A 66 5.96 6.63 -8.85
C ASP A 66 5.52 6.46 -7.39
N GLU A 67 6.34 6.89 -6.41
CA GLU A 67 5.97 6.89 -4.99
C GLU A 67 4.72 7.74 -4.72
N ALA A 68 4.62 8.91 -5.33
CA ALA A 68 3.45 9.77 -5.21
C ALA A 68 2.19 9.13 -5.81
N TRP A 69 2.31 8.42 -6.94
CA TRP A 69 1.19 7.68 -7.52
C TRP A 69 0.74 6.51 -6.63
N VAL A 70 1.68 5.74 -6.06
CA VAL A 70 1.35 4.68 -5.08
C VAL A 70 0.69 5.26 -3.84
N ALA A 71 1.25 6.34 -3.28
CA ALA A 71 0.68 7.03 -2.15
C ALA A 71 -0.76 7.51 -2.44
N LEU A 72 -1.02 8.00 -3.66
CA LEU A 72 -2.35 8.44 -4.09
C LEU A 72 -3.32 7.26 -4.15
N GLY A 73 -2.91 6.13 -4.71
CA GLY A 73 -3.70 4.90 -4.70
C GLY A 73 -4.07 4.49 -3.29
N ASN A 74 -3.10 4.42 -2.38
CA ASN A 74 -3.30 3.99 -0.99
C ASN A 74 -4.29 4.90 -0.25
N VAL A 75 -4.12 6.22 -0.36
CA VAL A 75 -5.01 7.19 0.28
C VAL A 75 -6.43 7.12 -0.31
N LEU A 76 -6.56 6.90 -1.62
CA LEU A 76 -7.87 6.74 -2.26
C LEU A 76 -8.58 5.44 -1.83
N VAL A 77 -7.83 4.37 -1.56
CA VAL A 77 -8.37 3.13 -0.99
C VAL A 77 -8.88 3.39 0.43
N GLU A 78 -8.11 4.04 1.30
CA GLU A 78 -8.58 4.34 2.66
C GLU A 78 -9.76 5.32 2.68
N HIS A 79 -9.75 6.33 1.80
CA HIS A 79 -10.89 7.23 1.61
C HIS A 79 -12.16 6.48 1.18
N ALA A 80 -12.01 5.37 0.46
CA ALA A 80 -13.10 4.48 0.05
C ALA A 80 -13.31 3.31 1.03
N GLU A 81 -12.90 3.45 2.29
CA GLU A 81 -13.08 2.45 3.36
C GLU A 81 -12.47 1.07 3.01
N GLY A 82 -11.34 1.07 2.31
CA GLY A 82 -10.63 -0.14 1.90
C GLY A 82 -11.06 -0.70 0.53
N GLN A 83 -12.00 -0.05 -0.16
CA GLN A 83 -12.45 -0.47 -1.49
C GLN A 83 -11.50 0.01 -2.59
N LEU A 84 -11.25 -0.87 -3.56
CA LEU A 84 -10.52 -0.52 -4.79
C LEU A 84 -11.41 0.30 -5.74
N SER A 85 -11.41 1.62 -5.57
CA SER A 85 -12.09 2.53 -6.48
C SER A 85 -11.38 2.61 -7.85
N ALA A 86 -12.12 3.02 -8.88
CA ALA A 86 -11.54 3.27 -10.21
C ALA A 86 -10.41 4.32 -10.18
N ALA A 87 -10.50 5.31 -9.29
CA ALA A 87 -9.47 6.33 -9.11
C ALA A 87 -8.20 5.74 -8.46
N ALA A 88 -8.35 4.84 -7.48
CA ALA A 88 -7.21 4.14 -6.88
C ALA A 88 -6.51 3.23 -7.91
N LEU A 89 -7.28 2.46 -8.67
CA LEU A 89 -6.75 1.60 -9.74
C LEU A 89 -6.02 2.42 -10.81
N PHE A 90 -6.55 3.58 -11.20
CA PHE A 90 -5.87 4.49 -12.12
C PHE A 90 -4.53 4.96 -11.54
N ALA A 91 -4.47 5.35 -10.27
CA ALA A 91 -3.23 5.79 -9.63
C ALA A 91 -2.19 4.65 -9.56
N TYR A 92 -2.60 3.42 -9.21
CA TYR A 92 -1.71 2.27 -9.22
C TYR A 92 -1.20 1.94 -10.63
N ALA A 93 -2.06 1.97 -11.65
CA ALA A 93 -1.65 1.75 -13.04
C ALA A 93 -0.62 2.79 -13.49
N ARG A 94 -0.80 4.06 -13.11
CA ARG A 94 0.20 5.12 -13.38
C ARG A 94 1.52 4.87 -12.67
N ALA A 95 1.50 4.38 -11.43
CA ALA A 95 2.72 4.01 -10.73
C ALA A 95 3.44 2.82 -11.40
N GLU A 96 2.69 1.79 -11.80
CA GLU A 96 3.20 0.60 -12.47
C GLU A 96 3.87 0.94 -13.81
N GLU A 97 3.31 1.86 -14.59
CA GLU A 97 3.91 2.35 -15.84
C GLU A 97 5.25 3.09 -15.63
N LEU A 98 5.51 3.60 -14.43
CA LEU A 98 6.68 4.41 -14.09
C LEU A 98 7.74 3.64 -13.29
N ALA A 99 7.32 2.62 -12.55
CA ALA A 99 8.14 1.83 -11.67
C ALA A 99 9.10 0.92 -12.46
N GLU A 100 10.40 1.22 -12.42
CA GLU A 100 11.44 0.31 -12.90
C GLU A 100 11.70 -0.73 -11.80
N ASP A 101 11.09 -1.91 -11.92
CA ASP A 101 11.22 -3.07 -11.02
C ASP A 101 10.71 -2.89 -9.57
N ASN A 102 9.86 -1.89 -9.32
CA ASN A 102 9.21 -1.70 -8.02
C ASN A 102 7.80 -2.31 -7.98
N PRO A 103 7.54 -3.35 -7.15
CA PRO A 103 6.25 -4.04 -7.11
C PRO A 103 5.21 -3.36 -6.21
N ALA A 104 5.52 -2.19 -5.63
CA ALA A 104 4.63 -1.50 -4.70
C ALA A 104 3.18 -1.37 -5.22
N PRO A 105 2.92 -0.98 -6.50
CA PRO A 105 1.54 -0.83 -6.99
C PRO A 105 0.76 -2.15 -6.90
N GLY A 106 1.31 -3.24 -7.44
CA GLY A 106 0.68 -4.56 -7.41
C GLY A 106 0.56 -5.12 -5.99
N TYR A 107 1.55 -4.86 -5.13
CA TYR A 107 1.49 -5.24 -3.72
C TYR A 107 0.27 -4.61 -3.02
N PHE A 108 0.06 -3.30 -3.20
CA PHE A 108 -1.05 -2.59 -2.56
C PHE A 108 -2.42 -2.92 -3.16
N VAL A 109 -2.51 -3.18 -4.47
CA VAL A 109 -3.73 -3.74 -5.07
C VAL A 109 -4.07 -5.09 -4.43
N GLY A 110 -3.09 -5.98 -4.31
CA GLY A 110 -3.24 -7.26 -3.62
C GLY A 110 -3.71 -7.08 -2.18
N LEU A 111 -3.10 -6.16 -1.41
CA LEU A 111 -3.50 -5.86 -0.03
C LEU A 111 -4.97 -5.41 0.07
N ALA A 112 -5.41 -4.54 -0.83
CA ALA A 112 -6.79 -4.08 -0.87
C ALA A 112 -7.78 -5.18 -1.25
N MET A 113 -7.40 -6.12 -2.13
CA MET A 113 -8.18 -7.34 -2.40
C MET A 113 -8.32 -8.21 -1.16
N LEU A 114 -7.24 -8.41 -0.39
CA LEU A 114 -7.29 -9.20 0.85
C LEU A 114 -8.25 -8.60 1.89
N ARG A 115 -8.25 -7.26 2.03
CA ARG A 115 -9.18 -6.56 2.94
C ARG A 115 -10.64 -6.69 2.53
N GLN A 116 -10.90 -6.85 1.24
CA GLN A 116 -12.24 -7.10 0.70
C GLN A 116 -12.64 -8.60 0.76
N GLY A 117 -11.77 -9.46 1.30
CA GLY A 117 -12.03 -10.90 1.42
C GLY A 117 -11.71 -11.68 0.14
N GLU A 118 -11.10 -11.04 -0.87
CA GLU A 118 -10.68 -11.68 -2.11
C GLU A 118 -9.33 -12.40 -1.96
N PHE A 119 -9.22 -13.25 -0.93
CA PHE A 119 -7.97 -13.87 -0.49
C PHE A 119 -7.22 -14.61 -1.61
N ALA A 120 -7.94 -15.37 -2.43
CA ALA A 120 -7.32 -16.13 -3.52
C ALA A 120 -6.68 -15.23 -4.59
N GLN A 121 -7.30 -14.09 -4.89
CA GLN A 121 -6.80 -13.14 -5.88
C GLN A 121 -5.62 -12.34 -5.34
N GLY A 122 -5.76 -11.78 -4.13
CA GLY A 122 -4.67 -11.05 -3.48
C GLY A 122 -3.44 -11.93 -3.24
N ARG A 123 -3.63 -13.17 -2.80
CA ARG A 123 -2.55 -14.16 -2.65
C ARG A 123 -1.85 -14.43 -3.98
N ARG A 124 -2.62 -14.66 -5.05
CA ARG A 124 -2.05 -14.92 -6.39
C ARG A 124 -1.21 -13.74 -6.85
N MET A 125 -1.72 -12.52 -6.70
CA MET A 125 -0.98 -11.31 -7.07
C MET A 125 0.37 -11.20 -6.36
N TRP A 126 0.42 -11.46 -5.05
CA TRP A 126 1.68 -11.46 -4.31
C TRP A 126 2.62 -12.61 -4.70
N ALA A 127 2.06 -13.78 -5.04
CA ALA A 127 2.85 -14.91 -5.54
C ALA A 127 3.47 -14.62 -6.92
N ASP A 128 2.73 -13.97 -7.81
CA ASP A 128 3.19 -13.59 -9.15
C ASP A 128 4.31 -12.53 -9.05
N ILE A 129 4.15 -11.53 -8.18
CA ILE A 129 5.21 -10.55 -7.86
C ILE A 129 6.52 -11.27 -7.48
N LEU A 130 6.46 -12.28 -6.60
CA LEU A 130 7.64 -13.04 -6.17
C LEU A 130 8.18 -13.99 -7.24
N ALA A 131 7.36 -14.45 -8.16
CA ALA A 131 7.78 -15.32 -9.25
C ALA A 131 8.60 -14.55 -10.30
N GLU A 132 8.24 -13.28 -10.54
CA GLU A 132 8.89 -12.39 -11.50
C GLU A 132 10.07 -11.60 -10.89
N ALA A 133 10.11 -11.49 -9.56
CA ALA A 133 11.14 -10.74 -8.84
C ALA A 133 12.57 -11.28 -9.06
N PRO A 134 13.56 -10.40 -9.32
CA PRO A 134 14.97 -10.74 -9.19
C PRO A 134 15.29 -11.36 -7.83
N ALA A 135 16.23 -12.32 -7.79
CA ALA A 135 16.55 -13.05 -6.56
C ALA A 135 17.15 -12.14 -5.46
N ASP A 136 17.81 -11.05 -5.87
CA ASP A 136 18.48 -10.07 -5.03
C ASP A 136 17.67 -8.78 -4.82
N ALA A 137 16.42 -8.73 -5.27
CA ALA A 137 15.56 -7.57 -5.08
C ALA A 137 15.36 -7.29 -3.56
N PRO A 138 15.66 -6.08 -3.06
CA PRO A 138 15.67 -5.78 -1.63
C PRO A 138 14.28 -5.88 -0.98
N TRP A 139 13.21 -5.66 -1.74
CA TRP A 139 11.82 -5.78 -1.31
C TRP A 139 11.30 -7.22 -1.30
N ARG A 140 12.02 -8.18 -1.91
CA ARG A 140 11.57 -9.57 -2.06
C ARG A 140 11.26 -10.25 -0.72
N PRO A 141 12.10 -10.13 0.33
CA PRO A 141 11.81 -10.72 1.64
C PRO A 141 10.52 -10.18 2.27
N VAL A 142 10.23 -8.90 2.07
CA VAL A 142 9.03 -8.23 2.59
C VAL A 142 7.77 -8.86 2.03
N VAL A 143 7.70 -9.07 0.71
CA VAL A 143 6.52 -9.69 0.07
C VAL A 143 6.43 -11.18 0.43
N ALA A 144 7.55 -11.90 0.49
CA ALA A 144 7.59 -13.32 0.83
C ALA A 144 7.04 -13.60 2.24
N ASP A 145 7.50 -12.84 3.22
CA ASP A 145 7.09 -12.97 4.63
C ASP A 145 5.59 -12.67 4.82
N ARG A 146 5.06 -11.70 4.06
CA ARG A 146 3.63 -11.38 4.05
C ARG A 146 2.78 -12.46 3.37
N LEU A 147 3.26 -13.03 2.26
CA LEU A 147 2.59 -14.15 1.60
C LEU A 147 2.57 -15.40 2.47
N GLU A 148 3.68 -15.73 3.14
CA GLU A 148 3.76 -16.85 4.07
C GLU A 148 2.77 -16.69 5.23
N ARG A 149 2.71 -15.50 5.84
CA ARG A 149 1.73 -15.22 6.90
C ARG A 149 0.29 -15.37 6.41
N LEU A 150 -0.01 -14.91 5.19
CA LEU A 150 -1.33 -15.11 4.59
C LEU A 150 -1.64 -16.60 4.40
N ASP A 151 -0.68 -17.40 3.93
CA ASP A 151 -0.85 -18.84 3.71
C ASP A 151 -1.11 -19.60 5.01
N LEU A 152 -0.42 -19.24 6.08
CA LEU A 152 -0.65 -19.80 7.40
C LEU A 152 -2.06 -19.47 7.91
N LEU A 153 -2.49 -18.21 7.77
CA LEU A 153 -3.85 -17.80 8.10
C LEU A 153 -4.92 -18.58 7.31
N LEU A 154 -4.71 -18.78 6.00
CA LEU A 154 -5.65 -19.49 5.14
C LEU A 154 -5.68 -21.01 5.37
N SER A 155 -4.56 -21.60 5.81
CA SER A 155 -4.47 -23.03 6.14
C SER A 155 -4.93 -23.35 7.57
N GLY A 156 -5.34 -22.35 8.36
CA GLY A 156 -5.74 -22.51 9.76
C GLY A 156 -4.56 -22.69 10.72
N GLY A 157 -3.33 -22.46 10.26
CA GLY A 157 -2.13 -22.41 11.09
C GLY A 157 -2.03 -21.05 11.80
N GLY A 158 -1.87 -21.05 13.12
CA GLY A 158 -1.70 -19.81 13.89
C GLY A 158 -0.51 -18.97 13.38
N ILE A 159 -0.63 -17.65 13.48
CA ILE A 159 0.39 -16.68 13.04
C ILE A 159 1.70 -16.95 13.82
N PRO A 160 2.81 -17.32 13.17
CA PRO A 160 4.11 -17.45 13.84
C PRO A 160 4.59 -16.05 14.27
N PRO A 161 5.31 -15.94 15.40
CA PRO A 161 5.79 -14.65 15.88
C PRO A 161 6.69 -13.99 14.83
N ALA A 162 6.55 -12.66 14.67
CA ALA A 162 7.40 -11.88 13.79
C ALA A 162 8.88 -12.13 14.13
N THR A 163 9.65 -12.58 13.14
CA THR A 163 11.09 -12.81 13.33
C THR A 163 11.76 -11.44 13.40
N ARG A 164 12.46 -11.21 14.51
CA ARG A 164 13.07 -9.93 14.89
C ARG A 164 14.38 -9.67 14.18
#